data_AF-A0A5K0ZYA7-F1
#
_entry.id   AF-A0A5K0ZYA7-F1
#
_cell.length_a   1.000
_cell.length_b   1.000
_cell.length_c   1.000
_cell.angle_alpha   90.00
_cell.angle_beta   90.00
_cell.angle_gamma   90.00
#
_symmetry.space_group_name_H-M   'P 1'
#
loop_
_entity.id
_entity.type
_entity.pdbx_description
1 polymer ?
#
loop_
_entity_poly.entity_id
_entity_poly.type
_entity_poly.pdbx_seq_one_letter_code
_entity_poly.pdbx_strand_id
1 'polypeptide(L)'
;EIKKKVESKYYELCDMCERGEIEPVDAYEQFKEFEDQIVQECADIMAAEQPTEDIGKESDRSKTLDDPPGEGPILRWETRVVFGPGGDAYHPKNRKVKLSVTVKELGLSKYAYRRLREVVGKRYHPGKDELTITSE
;
A
#
# COMPACT_ATOMS: atom_id res chain seq x y z
N GLU A 1 -16.29 3.98 -14.32
CA GLU A 1 -17.18 3.92 -15.50
C GLU A 1 -17.27 2.52 -16.10
N ILE A 2 -16.15 1.81 -16.20
CA ILE A 2 -16.06 0.43 -16.71
C ILE A 2 -17.03 -0.55 -16.03
N LYS A 3 -17.16 -0.50 -14.69
CA LYS A 3 -18.12 -1.33 -13.94
C LYS A 3 -19.57 -1.18 -14.43
N LYS A 4 -20.01 0.04 -14.73
CA LYS A 4 -21.37 0.29 -15.24
C LYS A 4 -21.56 -0.23 -16.67
N LYS A 5 -20.50 -0.16 -17.50
CA LYS A 5 -20.52 -0.73 -18.87
C LYS A 5 -20.68 -2.25 -18.82
N VAL A 6 -19.90 -2.94 -17.97
CA VAL A 6 -19.98 -4.40 -17.81
C VAL A 6 -21.35 -4.83 -17.29
N GLU A 7 -21.87 -4.14 -16.29
CA GLU A 7 -23.18 -4.43 -15.71
C GLU A 7 -24.31 -4.24 -16.74
N SER A 8 -24.26 -3.18 -17.55
CA SER A 8 -25.25 -2.96 -18.62
C SER A 8 -25.21 -4.05 -19.70
N LYS A 9 -24.01 -4.51 -20.10
CA LYS A 9 -23.85 -5.56 -21.12
C LYS A 9 -24.34 -6.91 -20.62
N TYR A 10 -24.09 -7.20 -19.34
CA TYR A 10 -24.59 -8.40 -18.68
C TYR A 10 -26.12 -8.46 -18.70
N TYR A 11 -26.80 -7.40 -18.27
CA TYR A 11 -28.27 -7.36 -18.26
C TYR A 11 -28.88 -7.42 -19.67
N GLU A 12 -28.24 -6.82 -20.67
CA GLU A 12 -28.68 -6.91 -22.07
C GLU A 12 -28.65 -8.37 -22.58
N LEU A 13 -27.55 -9.10 -22.33
CA LEU A 13 -27.42 -10.50 -22.75
C LEU A 13 -28.37 -11.42 -21.97
N CYS A 14 -28.58 -11.16 -20.67
CA CYS A 14 -29.58 -11.88 -19.89
C CYS A 14 -31.00 -11.67 -20.43
N ASP A 15 -31.38 -10.43 -20.76
CA ASP A 15 -32.71 -10.11 -21.32
C ASP A 15 -32.91 -10.77 -22.70
N MET A 16 -31.86 -10.83 -23.53
CA MET A 16 -31.90 -11.57 -24.82
C MET A 16 -32.03 -13.09 -24.63
N CYS A 17 -31.38 -13.67 -23.63
CA CYS A 17 -31.56 -15.08 -23.27
C CYS A 17 -32.96 -15.37 -22.71
N GLU A 18 -33.51 -14.48 -21.88
CA GLU A 18 -34.87 -14.62 -21.32
C GLU A 18 -35.95 -14.50 -22.40
N ARG A 19 -35.73 -13.68 -23.44
CA ARG A 19 -36.58 -13.61 -24.63
C ARG A 19 -36.41 -14.79 -25.59
N GLY A 20 -35.42 -15.66 -25.36
CA GLY A 20 -35.13 -16.82 -26.21
C GLY A 20 -34.48 -16.46 -27.55
N GLU A 21 -33.90 -15.27 -27.67
CA GLU A 21 -33.24 -14.79 -28.89
C GLU A 21 -31.84 -15.39 -29.07
N ILE A 22 -31.20 -15.78 -27.96
CA ILE A 22 -29.83 -16.31 -27.91
C ILE A 22 -29.79 -17.48 -26.92
N GLU A 23 -29.10 -18.57 -27.27
CA GLU A 23 -28.85 -19.66 -26.32
C GLU A 23 -27.88 -19.23 -25.21
N PRO A 24 -28.03 -19.74 -23.98
CA PRO A 24 -27.17 -19.37 -22.85
C PRO A 24 -25.66 -19.56 -23.10
N VAL A 25 -25.30 -20.53 -23.96
CA VAL A 25 -23.90 -20.81 -24.34
C VAL A 25 -23.35 -19.69 -25.22
N ASP A 26 -24.11 -19.27 -26.23
CA ASP A 26 -23.73 -18.20 -27.14
C ASP A 26 -23.67 -16.83 -26.44
N ALA A 27 -24.57 -16.58 -25.49
CA ALA A 27 -24.52 -15.39 -24.64
C ALA A 27 -23.28 -15.35 -23.74
N TYR A 28 -22.86 -16.52 -23.23
CA TYR A 28 -21.63 -16.62 -22.44
C TYR A 28 -20.38 -16.35 -23.29
N GLU A 29 -20.31 -16.88 -24.51
CA GLU A 29 -19.20 -16.60 -25.43
C GLU A 29 -19.10 -15.10 -25.77
N GLN A 30 -20.24 -14.47 -26.10
CA GLN A 30 -20.30 -13.03 -26.37
C GLN A 30 -19.91 -12.19 -25.15
N PHE A 31 -20.30 -12.61 -23.94
CA PHE A 31 -19.88 -11.93 -22.73
C PHE A 31 -18.38 -12.11 -22.46
N LYS A 32 -17.83 -13.28 -22.78
CA LYS A 32 -16.40 -13.57 -22.60
C LYS A 32 -15.51 -12.72 -23.50
N GLU A 33 -15.88 -12.60 -24.78
CA GLU A 33 -15.19 -11.70 -25.72
C GLU A 33 -15.25 -10.24 -25.25
N PHE A 34 -16.40 -9.83 -24.69
CA PHE A 34 -16.57 -8.49 -24.14
C PHE A 34 -15.72 -8.27 -22.88
N GLU A 35 -15.62 -9.25 -21.96
CA GLU A 35 -14.71 -9.16 -20.81
C GLU A 35 -13.26 -8.99 -21.25
N ASP A 36 -12.80 -9.77 -22.22
CA ASP A 36 -11.43 -9.71 -22.72
C ASP A 36 -11.14 -8.33 -23.37
N GLN A 37 -12.12 -7.76 -24.09
CA GLN A 37 -12.02 -6.40 -24.63
C GLN A 37 -11.95 -5.34 -23.53
N ILE A 38 -12.73 -5.47 -22.46
CA ILE A 38 -12.72 -4.54 -21.33
C ILE A 38 -11.41 -4.64 -20.54
N VAL A 39 -10.85 -5.83 -20.39
CA VAL A 39 -9.53 -6.02 -19.75
C VAL A 39 -8.45 -5.31 -20.57
N GLN A 40 -8.53 -5.37 -21.90
CA GLN A 40 -7.64 -4.62 -22.78
C GLN A 40 -7.83 -3.10 -22.64
N GLU A 41 -9.07 -2.60 -22.62
CA GLU A 41 -9.37 -1.18 -22.37
C GLU A 41 -8.84 -0.72 -21.00
N CYS A 42 -8.97 -1.53 -19.95
CA CYS A 42 -8.37 -1.28 -18.63
C CYS A 42 -6.84 -1.25 -18.69
N ALA A 43 -6.21 -2.16 -19.43
CA ALA A 43 -4.76 -2.19 -19.58
C ALA A 43 -4.25 -0.94 -20.32
N ASP A 44 -4.97 -0.52 -21.36
CA ASP A 44 -4.66 0.69 -22.13
C ASP A 44 -4.88 1.95 -21.30
N ILE A 45 -5.95 2.00 -20.49
CA ILE A 45 -6.18 3.09 -19.53
C ILE A 45 -5.08 3.12 -18.46
N MET A 46 -4.67 1.98 -17.89
CA MET A 46 -3.56 1.94 -16.93
C MET A 46 -2.22 2.30 -17.57
N ALA A 47 -2.04 2.03 -18.87
CA ALA A 47 -0.84 2.42 -19.61
C ALA A 47 -0.85 3.91 -20.00
N ALA A 48 -2.03 4.49 -20.27
CA ALA A 48 -2.23 5.90 -20.62
C ALA A 48 -2.30 6.81 -19.38
N GLU A 49 -2.98 6.37 -18.33
CA GLU A 49 -2.81 6.83 -16.94
C GLU A 49 -1.52 6.23 -16.38
N GLN A 50 -0.38 6.49 -17.05
CA GLN A 50 0.84 6.60 -16.27
C GLN A 50 0.50 7.56 -15.12
N PRO A 51 0.73 7.16 -13.85
CA PRO A 51 0.51 8.06 -12.73
C PRO A 51 1.16 9.38 -13.10
N THR A 52 0.37 10.45 -13.19
CA THR A 52 0.94 11.78 -13.28
C THR A 52 1.92 11.83 -12.13
N GLU A 53 3.19 11.98 -12.46
CA GLU A 53 4.30 12.08 -11.52
C GLU A 53 4.23 13.37 -10.70
N ASP A 54 3.04 13.76 -10.25
CA ASP A 54 2.76 14.83 -9.30
C ASP A 54 2.55 14.30 -7.88
N ILE A 55 3.03 13.08 -7.64
CA ILE A 55 3.71 12.73 -6.39
C ILE A 55 5.12 12.24 -6.77
N GLY A 56 5.92 13.15 -7.31
CA GLY A 56 7.37 13.04 -7.43
C GLY A 56 7.92 11.81 -8.17
N LYS A 57 7.99 11.87 -9.50
CA LYS A 57 8.99 11.21 -10.36
C LYS A 57 9.64 9.93 -9.80
N GLU A 58 8.89 8.84 -9.79
CA GLU A 58 9.48 7.50 -9.64
C GLU A 58 9.81 6.95 -11.03
N SER A 59 10.79 7.62 -11.66
CA SER A 59 11.55 7.03 -12.76
C SER A 59 12.14 5.72 -12.27
N ASP A 60 12.08 4.69 -13.12
CA ASP A 60 12.81 3.43 -13.02
C ASP A 60 14.27 3.66 -12.58
N ARG A 61 14.48 3.70 -11.26
CA ARG A 61 15.78 3.86 -10.64
C ARG A 61 16.01 2.58 -9.89
N SER A 62 17.04 1.86 -10.31
CA SER A 62 17.83 1.09 -9.37
C SER A 62 17.85 1.87 -8.05
N LYS A 63 17.55 1.21 -6.93
CA LYS A 63 17.68 1.81 -5.60
C LYS A 63 19.16 2.10 -5.35
N THR A 64 19.77 3.05 -6.06
CA THR A 64 20.74 3.96 -5.47
C THR A 64 19.96 4.71 -4.42
N LEU A 65 19.86 4.09 -3.26
CA LEU A 65 19.54 4.79 -2.04
C LEU A 65 20.53 5.96 -2.01
N ASP A 66 20.04 7.19 -2.03
CA ASP A 66 20.83 8.40 -1.73
C ASP A 66 21.30 8.41 -0.26
N ASP A 67 21.25 7.26 0.41
CA ASP A 67 21.84 7.05 1.71
C ASP A 67 23.35 7.26 1.55
N PRO A 68 23.91 8.29 2.20
CA PRO A 68 25.34 8.53 2.14
C PRO A 68 26.08 7.26 2.60
N PRO A 69 27.19 6.88 1.96
CA PRO A 69 27.94 5.70 2.37
C PRO A 69 28.48 5.90 3.79
N GLY A 70 27.89 5.22 4.78
CA GLY A 70 28.18 5.34 6.21
C GLY A 70 27.20 4.57 7.10
N GLU A 71 27.37 4.62 8.44
CA GLU A 71 26.36 4.14 9.41
C GLU A 71 25.04 4.86 9.11
N GLY A 72 24.12 4.12 8.49
CA GLY A 72 22.80 4.62 8.11
C GLY A 72 22.00 5.12 9.30
N PRO A 73 20.80 5.68 9.06
CA PRO A 73 19.99 6.27 10.12
C PRO A 73 19.73 5.27 11.27
N ILE A 74 20.28 5.59 12.45
CA ILE A 74 20.18 4.80 13.69
C ILE A 74 18.71 4.63 14.13
N LEU A 75 17.85 5.57 13.73
CA LEU A 75 16.43 5.59 14.07
C LEU A 75 15.59 5.00 12.95
N ARG A 76 14.77 4.00 13.30
CA ARG A 76 13.75 3.41 12.43
C ARG A 76 12.38 3.94 12.82
N TRP A 77 11.69 4.57 11.86
CA TRP A 77 10.36 5.11 12.04
C TRP A 77 9.33 4.26 11.30
N GLU A 78 8.24 3.93 11.97
CA GLU A 78 7.09 3.22 11.39
C GLU A 78 5.85 4.08 11.61
N THR A 79 5.23 4.50 10.51
CA THR A 79 3.94 5.22 10.48
C THR A 79 2.88 4.34 9.84
N ARG A 80 1.61 4.56 10.19
CA ARG A 80 0.48 3.84 9.59
C ARG A 80 -0.36 4.77 8.76
N VAL A 81 -0.66 4.36 7.53
CA VAL A 81 -1.62 5.03 6.66
C VAL A 81 -2.72 4.03 6.34
N VAL A 82 -3.92 4.31 6.87
CA VAL A 82 -5.11 3.52 6.57
C VAL A 82 -5.90 4.22 5.47
N PHE A 83 -6.07 3.53 4.35
CA PHE A 83 -6.96 3.96 3.28
C PHE A 83 -8.40 3.57 3.64
N GLY A 84 -9.28 4.56 3.74
CA GLY A 84 -10.71 4.35 4.00
C GLY A 84 -11.47 3.92 2.73
N PRO A 85 -12.49 3.06 2.84
CA PRO A 85 -13.36 2.72 1.72
C PRO A 85 -14.34 3.86 1.44
N GLY A 86 -13.85 4.93 0.80
CA GLY A 86 -14.67 6.05 0.31
C GLY A 86 -14.60 7.32 1.17
N GLY A 87 -14.17 8.41 0.54
CA GLY A 87 -14.17 9.77 1.09
C GLY A 87 -12.89 10.17 1.84
N ASP A 88 -12.78 11.48 2.09
CA ASP A 88 -11.70 12.16 2.83
C ASP A 88 -11.74 11.87 4.35
N ALA A 89 -12.17 10.65 4.71
CA ALA A 89 -12.48 10.26 6.08
C ALA A 89 -11.19 9.94 6.85
N TYR A 90 -10.92 10.77 7.86
CA TYR A 90 -9.78 10.64 8.73
C TYR A 90 -9.85 9.37 9.62
N HIS A 91 -8.79 8.56 9.60
CA HIS A 91 -8.68 7.37 10.45
C HIS A 91 -7.80 7.66 11.70
N PRO A 92 -8.29 7.47 12.94
CA PRO A 92 -7.52 7.78 14.17
C PRO A 92 -6.16 7.07 14.28
N LYS A 93 -6.03 5.86 13.73
CA LYS A 93 -4.75 5.11 13.69
C LYS A 93 -3.67 5.79 12.84
N ASN A 94 -3.99 6.78 12.00
CA ASN A 94 -3.02 7.49 11.18
C ASN A 94 -2.13 8.44 11.99
N ARG A 95 -2.47 8.72 13.25
CA ARG A 95 -1.63 9.52 14.17
C ARG A 95 -0.48 8.72 14.78
N LYS A 96 -0.57 7.40 14.72
CA LYS A 96 0.34 6.51 15.45
C LYS A 96 1.69 6.48 14.78
N VAL A 97 2.72 6.87 15.54
CA VAL A 97 4.13 6.83 15.12
C VAL A 97 4.89 5.95 16.09
N LYS A 98 5.67 5.01 15.56
CA LYS A 98 6.55 4.13 16.33
C LYS A 98 7.99 4.39 15.93
N LEU A 99 8.80 4.76 16.92
CA LEU A 99 10.25 4.88 16.82
C LEU A 99 10.88 3.61 17.39
N SER A 100 11.86 3.07 16.67
CA SER A 100 12.66 1.91 17.05
C SER A 100 14.14 2.24 16.87
N VAL A 101 14.97 1.92 17.85
CA VAL A 101 16.42 2.17 17.80
C VAL A 101 17.20 1.04 18.45
N THR A 102 18.33 0.64 17.86
CA THR A 102 19.27 -0.28 18.49
C THR A 102 20.16 0.52 19.45
N VAL A 103 20.17 0.18 20.74
CA VAL A 103 20.82 1.03 21.75
C VAL A 103 22.35 1.02 21.62
N LYS A 104 22.95 -0.06 21.11
CA LYS A 104 24.38 -0.13 20.77
C LYS A 104 24.79 0.87 19.67
N GLU A 105 23.92 1.11 18.70
CA GLU A 105 24.19 2.04 17.58
C GLU A 105 24.21 3.50 18.04
N LEU A 106 23.69 3.82 19.24
CA LEU A 106 23.73 5.18 19.81
C LEU A 106 25.12 5.61 20.31
N GLY A 107 26.13 4.73 20.31
CA GLY A 107 27.49 5.08 20.73
C GLY A 107 27.61 5.53 22.19
N LEU A 108 26.72 5.07 23.08
CA LEU A 108 26.66 5.51 24.47
C LEU A 108 27.81 4.92 25.32
N SER A 109 28.26 5.69 26.32
CA SER A 109 29.17 5.16 27.35
C SER A 109 28.51 4.04 28.16
N LYS A 110 29.30 3.13 28.73
CA LYS A 110 28.81 1.99 29.53
C LYS A 110 27.84 2.40 30.65
N TYR A 111 28.09 3.54 31.30
CA TYR A 111 27.23 4.07 32.37
C TYR A 111 25.95 4.68 31.82
N ALA A 112 26.02 5.44 30.72
CA ALA A 112 24.86 6.01 30.05
C ALA A 112 23.93 4.92 29.50
N TYR A 113 24.49 3.85 28.94
CA TYR A 113 23.75 2.68 28.47
C TYR A 113 22.93 2.01 29.58
N ARG A 114 23.55 1.80 30.76
CA ARG A 114 22.86 1.22 31.92
C ARG A 114 21.73 2.13 32.41
N ARG A 115 22.02 3.43 32.53
CA ARG A 115 21.02 4.43 32.95
C ARG A 115 19.85 4.51 31.97
N LEU A 116 20.12 4.48 30.66
CA LEU A 116 19.06 4.49 29.65
C LEU A 116 18.14 3.29 29.82
N ARG A 117 18.69 2.08 29.99
CA ARG A 117 17.93 0.85 30.20
C ARG A 117 17.03 0.91 31.44
N GLU A 118 17.51 1.53 32.51
CA GLU A 118 16.71 1.76 33.73
C GLU A 118 15.56 2.75 33.48
N VAL A 119 15.81 3.85 32.76
CA VAL A 119 14.81 4.89 32.46
C VAL A 119 13.72 4.39 31.52
N VAL A 120 14.08 3.63 30.50
CA VAL A 120 13.11 3.16 29.48
C VAL A 120 12.29 1.96 29.96
N GLY A 121 12.84 1.15 30.87
CA GLY A 121 12.16 0.01 31.48
C GLY A 121 11.65 -1.00 30.43
N LYS A 122 10.34 -1.28 30.46
CA LYS A 122 9.68 -2.28 29.59
C LYS A 122 9.71 -1.92 28.09
N ARG A 123 10.04 -0.68 27.74
CA ARG A 123 10.18 -0.23 26.34
C ARG A 123 11.44 -0.74 25.65
N TYR A 124 12.39 -1.27 26.42
CA TYR A 124 13.62 -1.85 25.90
C TYR A 124 13.54 -3.37 25.86
N HIS A 125 13.90 -3.94 24.72
CA HIS A 125 13.91 -5.38 24.49
C HIS A 125 15.35 -5.92 24.56
N PRO A 126 15.72 -6.64 25.65
CA PRO A 126 17.10 -7.04 25.90
C PRO A 126 17.64 -8.07 24.90
N GLY A 127 16.79 -8.88 24.27
CA GLY A 127 17.22 -9.89 23.29
C GLY A 127 17.64 -9.30 21.94
N LYS A 128 17.03 -8.20 21.53
CA LYS A 128 17.31 -7.50 20.26
C LYS A 128 18.09 -6.21 20.44
N ASP A 129 18.36 -5.82 21.69
CA ASP A 129 18.93 -4.52 22.05
C ASP A 129 18.16 -3.33 21.47
N GLU A 130 16.84 -3.46 21.38
CA GLU A 130 15.98 -2.49 20.71
C GLU A 130 15.14 -1.70 21.72
N LEU A 131 15.16 -0.37 21.61
CA LEU A 131 14.27 0.53 22.32
C LEU A 131 13.14 0.95 21.37
N THR A 132 11.89 0.73 21.81
CA THR A 132 10.71 1.16 21.05
C THR A 132 9.91 2.19 21.84
N ILE A 133 9.62 3.33 21.21
CA ILE A 133 8.75 4.37 21.73
C ILE A 133 7.60 4.55 20.75
N THR A 134 6.38 4.61 21.23
CA THR A 134 5.20 4.80 20.39
C THR A 134 4.40 5.96 20.92
N SER A 135 4.04 6.89 20.03
CA SER A 135 3.17 8.02 20.31
C SER A 135 1.91 7.91 19.44
N GLU A 136 0.77 8.26 20.02
CA GLU A 136 -0.54 8.28 19.35
C GLU A 136 -1.09 9.69 19.19
#